data_AF-A0A7J8LGE8-F1
#
_entry.id   AF-A0A7J8LGE8-F1
#
_cell.length_a   1.000
_cell.length_b   1.000
_cell.length_c   1.000
_cell.angle_alpha   90.00
_cell.angle_beta   90.00
_cell.angle_gamma   90.00
#
_symmetry.space_group_name_H-M   'P 1'
#
loop_
_entity.id
_entity.type
_entity.pdbx_description
1 polymer ?
#
loop_
_entity_poly.entity_id
_entity_poly.type
_entity_poly.pdbx_seq_one_letter_code
_entity_poly.pdbx_strand_id
1 'polypeptide(L)'
;MLTNDDVLGDEIPHDQQVRGHAQFPGSHPVSLNRDNLQLLRQRYYYATWKADGTRYMMLITIDGCYLIDRSFNIRRVQMRFPCWHNKGVGGMSHHLTLLDGEMIIDTLPDSRKQERRYLIYDMMVLNNEPIIERPFYERWKMLEKEVIEPRNYERHNIYQGRNPYYRFDLEPFRVRRKDFWLLSTVNKVLKEFIPKLSHEADGLIFQGWDDPYVPRTHEGLLKWKYAQLNSVDFLFEIGSDDREQLFLHERGRKKLMEGNTAEFREVSDPPSSFSGKIIECSWDPDRQVWVYMRIRTDKSTPNDINTYRKNKDGQQGPPAYKFSTTEVTDIANWLLCSRSR
;
A
#
# COMPACT_ATOMS: atom_id res chain seq x y z
N MET A 1 -2.64 9.17 20.29
CA MET A 1 -1.85 8.70 19.14
C MET A 1 -2.73 8.76 17.92
N LEU A 2 -2.17 9.08 16.76
CA LEU A 2 -2.87 9.00 15.48
C LEU A 2 -2.93 7.54 15.04
N THR A 3 -4.02 7.15 14.39
CA THR A 3 -4.20 5.82 13.80
C THR A 3 -4.63 5.94 12.33
N ASN A 4 -4.32 4.91 11.54
CA ASN A 4 -4.72 4.84 10.13
C ASN A 4 -6.25 4.67 9.96
N ASP A 5 -6.93 4.27 11.03
CA ASP A 5 -8.39 4.12 11.10
C ASP A 5 -9.12 5.42 11.51
N ASP A 6 -8.36 6.46 11.86
CA ASP A 6 -8.94 7.75 12.22
C ASP A 6 -9.71 8.34 11.03
N VAL A 7 -10.95 8.73 11.28
CA VAL A 7 -11.84 9.34 10.29
C VAL A 7 -11.36 10.77 9.97
N LEU A 8 -11.07 11.05 8.71
CA LEU A 8 -10.55 12.34 8.24
C LEU A 8 -11.59 13.12 7.43
N GLY A 9 -11.83 14.37 7.85
CA GLY A 9 -12.70 15.30 7.14
C GLY A 9 -14.17 15.18 7.48
N ASP A 10 -14.92 16.17 7.01
CA ASP A 10 -16.35 16.30 7.28
C ASP A 10 -17.17 15.38 6.39
N GLU A 11 -18.26 14.85 6.93
CA GLU A 11 -19.22 14.06 6.16
C GLU A 11 -19.91 14.92 5.11
N ILE A 12 -20.11 14.36 3.93
CA ILE A 12 -20.91 15.02 2.90
C ILE A 12 -22.39 14.91 3.30
N PRO A 13 -23.16 16.02 3.24
CA PRO A 13 -24.60 16.01 3.45
C PRO A 13 -25.31 14.92 2.64
N HIS A 14 -26.30 14.26 3.24
CA HIS A 14 -26.95 13.07 2.67
C HIS A 14 -27.63 13.32 1.30
N ASP A 15 -28.00 14.57 1.01
CA ASP A 15 -28.56 15.02 -0.26
C ASP A 15 -27.52 15.12 -1.40
N GLN A 16 -26.23 15.21 -1.05
CA GLN A 16 -25.10 15.34 -1.98
C GLN A 16 -24.31 14.02 -2.13
N GLN A 17 -24.69 12.97 -1.40
CA GLN A 17 -24.05 11.66 -1.50
C GLN A 17 -24.48 10.93 -2.77
N VAL A 18 -23.49 10.34 -3.45
CA VAL A 18 -23.72 9.51 -4.63
C VAL A 18 -24.45 8.23 -4.21
N ARG A 19 -25.71 8.06 -4.64
CA ARG A 19 -26.51 6.85 -4.38
C ARG A 19 -26.22 5.80 -5.45
N GLY A 20 -25.57 4.70 -5.08
CA GLY A 20 -25.38 3.53 -5.95
C GLY A 20 -24.35 2.54 -5.42
N HIS A 21 -24.32 1.33 -5.98
CA HIS A 21 -23.25 0.34 -5.78
C HIS A 21 -21.97 0.77 -6.52
N ALA A 22 -21.40 1.91 -6.12
CA ALA A 22 -20.17 2.41 -6.70
C ALA A 22 -19.00 1.60 -6.15
N GLN A 23 -18.40 0.76 -6.99
CA GLN A 23 -17.15 0.08 -6.65
C GLN A 23 -15.99 1.08 -6.74
N PHE A 24 -15.04 0.96 -5.82
CA PHE A 24 -13.83 1.77 -5.83
C PHE A 24 -13.08 1.62 -7.18
N PRO A 25 -12.85 2.72 -7.92
CA PRO A 25 -12.32 2.64 -9.28
C PRO A 25 -10.80 2.51 -9.34
N GLY A 26 -10.09 2.69 -8.22
CA GLY A 26 -8.63 2.70 -8.21
C GLY A 26 -8.00 1.35 -8.60
N SER A 27 -6.82 1.40 -9.22
CA SER A 27 -6.11 0.21 -9.72
C SER A 27 -5.70 -0.74 -8.59
N HIS A 28 -5.82 -2.06 -8.77
CA HIS A 28 -5.49 -3.06 -7.77
C HIS A 28 -4.30 -3.91 -8.23
N PRO A 29 -3.18 -3.90 -7.48
CA PRO A 29 -2.02 -4.73 -7.80
C PRO A 29 -2.30 -6.22 -7.61
N VAL A 30 -1.74 -7.03 -8.50
CA VAL A 30 -1.66 -8.50 -8.36
C VAL A 30 -0.37 -8.92 -7.67
N SER A 31 -0.38 -10.04 -6.96
CA SER A 31 0.81 -10.52 -6.26
C SER A 31 1.87 -10.98 -7.26
N LEU A 32 3.13 -10.63 -7.04
CA LEU A 32 4.26 -11.16 -7.80
C LEU A 32 4.36 -12.68 -7.59
N ASN A 33 4.37 -13.44 -8.68
CA ASN A 33 4.44 -14.90 -8.70
C ASN A 33 5.36 -15.36 -9.85
N ARG A 34 5.59 -16.67 -9.99
CA ARG A 34 6.50 -17.20 -11.03
C ARG A 34 6.04 -16.90 -12.46
N ASP A 35 4.73 -16.86 -12.69
CA ASP A 35 4.14 -16.67 -14.02
C ASP A 35 4.31 -15.21 -14.50
N ASN A 36 4.00 -14.24 -13.64
CA ASN A 36 4.10 -12.82 -13.96
C ASN A 36 5.51 -12.24 -13.73
N LEU A 37 6.43 -13.01 -13.15
CA LEU A 37 7.82 -12.61 -13.00
C LEU A 37 8.47 -12.24 -14.34
N GLN A 38 8.11 -12.93 -15.42
CA GLN A 38 8.66 -12.67 -16.74
C GLN A 38 8.37 -11.23 -17.21
N LEU A 39 7.29 -10.60 -16.73
CA LEU A 39 6.96 -9.20 -17.04
C LEU A 39 8.09 -8.26 -16.62
N LEU A 40 8.69 -8.48 -15.43
CA LEU A 40 9.81 -7.67 -14.94
C LEU A 40 11.04 -7.82 -15.84
N ARG A 41 11.21 -8.97 -16.52
CA ARG A 41 12.33 -9.22 -17.45
C ARG A 41 12.09 -8.57 -18.82
N GLN A 42 10.86 -8.58 -19.29
CA GLN A 42 10.50 -8.18 -20.65
C GLN A 42 10.18 -6.69 -20.79
N ARG A 43 9.66 -6.05 -19.74
CA ARG A 43 9.17 -4.65 -19.79
C ARG A 43 10.01 -3.72 -18.91
N TYR A 44 9.86 -2.42 -19.10
CA TYR A 44 10.44 -1.43 -18.21
C TYR A 44 9.51 -1.24 -17.02
N TYR A 45 10.06 -1.37 -15.81
CA TYR A 45 9.34 -1.21 -14.56
C TYR A 45 10.04 -0.20 -13.66
N TYR A 46 9.23 0.55 -12.93
CA TYR A 46 9.66 1.22 -11.73
C TYR A 46 9.31 0.38 -10.50
N ALA A 47 10.06 0.58 -9.42
CA ALA A 47 9.79 0.05 -8.10
C ALA A 47 9.58 1.20 -7.11
N THR A 48 8.65 1.02 -6.17
CA THR A 48 8.49 1.87 -4.99
C THR A 48 8.22 0.99 -3.76
N TRP A 49 8.35 1.56 -2.56
CA TRP A 49 8.02 0.83 -1.34
C TRP A 49 6.50 0.68 -1.22
N LYS A 50 6.06 -0.47 -0.73
CA LYS A 50 4.67 -0.68 -0.34
C LYS A 50 4.52 -0.14 1.08
N ALA A 51 3.90 1.03 1.22
CA ALA A 51 3.68 1.62 2.54
C ALA A 51 2.54 0.89 3.24
N ASP A 52 2.52 0.96 4.57
CA ASP A 52 1.38 0.54 5.36
C ASP A 52 0.53 1.75 5.73
N GLY A 53 -0.44 2.06 4.87
CA GLY A 53 -1.32 3.20 5.02
C GLY A 53 -2.73 2.94 4.50
N THR A 54 -3.60 3.91 4.72
CA THR A 54 -4.98 3.85 4.24
C THR A 54 -5.05 4.46 2.84
N ARG A 55 -5.47 3.65 1.86
CA ARG A 55 -5.62 4.12 0.47
C ARG A 55 -6.80 5.09 0.37
N TYR A 56 -6.54 6.25 -0.22
CA TYR A 56 -7.59 7.19 -0.63
C TYR A 56 -7.34 7.61 -2.07
N MET A 57 -8.42 7.88 -2.80
CA MET A 57 -8.34 8.79 -3.95
C MET A 57 -8.68 10.19 -3.46
N MET A 58 -8.11 11.22 -4.09
CA MET A 58 -8.43 12.60 -3.77
C MET A 58 -8.97 13.32 -5.01
N LEU A 59 -10.21 13.79 -4.92
CA LEU A 59 -10.80 14.68 -5.91
C LEU A 59 -10.59 16.13 -5.44
N ILE A 60 -9.93 16.93 -6.26
CA ILE A 60 -9.72 18.35 -6.02
C ILE A 60 -10.64 19.15 -6.92
N THR A 61 -11.41 20.06 -6.32
CA THR A 61 -12.34 20.96 -7.00
C THR A 61 -12.10 22.40 -6.56
N ILE A 62 -12.82 23.34 -7.17
CA ILE A 62 -12.79 24.76 -6.75
C ILE A 62 -13.39 24.96 -5.36
N ASP A 63 -14.32 24.09 -4.96
CA ASP A 63 -15.06 24.20 -3.70
C ASP A 63 -14.34 23.49 -2.55
N GLY A 64 -13.37 22.62 -2.84
CA GLY A 64 -12.61 21.89 -1.84
C GLY A 64 -12.03 20.59 -2.35
N CYS A 65 -11.39 19.88 -1.42
CA CYS A 65 -10.81 18.56 -1.66
C CYS A 65 -11.67 17.48 -1.02
N TYR A 66 -11.77 16.33 -1.66
CA TYR A 66 -12.59 15.21 -1.21
C TYR A 66 -11.75 13.93 -1.20
N LEU A 67 -11.64 13.30 -0.03
CA LEU A 67 -11.04 11.98 0.12
C LEU A 67 -12.11 10.92 -0.13
N ILE A 68 -11.76 9.92 -0.95
CA ILE A 68 -12.61 8.79 -1.31
C ILE A 68 -11.92 7.52 -0.86
N ASP A 69 -12.50 6.81 0.10
CA ASP A 69 -11.94 5.55 0.61
C ASP A 69 -12.34 4.33 -0.26
N ARG A 70 -11.85 3.15 0.10
CA ARG A 70 -12.16 1.89 -0.61
C ARG A 70 -13.63 1.46 -0.51
N SER A 71 -14.34 1.91 0.52
CA SER A 71 -15.77 1.69 0.71
C SER A 71 -16.61 2.75 -0.01
N PHE A 72 -15.96 3.62 -0.79
CA PHE A 72 -16.56 4.74 -1.51
C PHE A 72 -17.19 5.80 -0.59
N ASN A 73 -16.75 5.86 0.67
CA ASN A 73 -17.11 6.97 1.54
C ASN A 73 -16.34 8.21 1.13
N ILE A 74 -17.05 9.33 1.00
CA ILE A 74 -16.48 10.59 0.56
C ILE A 74 -16.49 11.56 1.73
N ARG A 75 -15.33 12.18 2.01
CA ARG A 75 -15.17 13.17 3.07
C ARG A 75 -14.49 14.41 2.56
N ARG A 76 -15.01 15.58 2.94
CA ARG A 76 -14.45 16.86 2.54
C ARG A 76 -13.28 17.22 3.46
N VAL A 77 -12.18 17.67 2.88
CA VAL A 77 -11.02 18.20 3.60
C VAL A 77 -10.65 19.57 3.06
N GLN A 78 -10.31 20.49 3.97
CA GLN A 78 -9.92 21.84 3.60
C GLN A 78 -8.43 21.87 3.30
N MET A 79 -8.07 21.89 2.02
CA MET A 79 -6.69 21.96 1.54
C MET A 79 -6.60 22.80 0.27
N ARG A 80 -5.47 23.46 0.07
CA ARG A 80 -5.23 24.35 -1.09
C ARG A 80 -4.29 23.73 -2.10
N PHE A 81 -4.73 23.58 -3.35
CA PHE A 81 -3.93 23.06 -4.46
C PHE A 81 -3.88 24.10 -5.59
N PRO A 82 -2.86 24.96 -5.64
CA PRO A 82 -2.73 26.00 -6.66
C PRO A 82 -2.28 25.43 -8.01
N CYS A 83 -2.64 26.09 -9.12
CA CYS A 83 -2.08 25.82 -10.44
C CYS A 83 -1.01 26.85 -10.83
N TRP A 84 -0.09 26.51 -11.73
CA TRP A 84 0.92 27.46 -12.25
C TRP A 84 0.33 28.66 -12.98
N HIS A 85 -0.83 28.48 -13.62
CA HIS A 85 -1.33 29.36 -14.67
C HIS A 85 -1.90 30.70 -14.16
N ASN A 86 -1.61 31.12 -12.92
CA ASN A 86 -1.92 32.48 -12.50
C ASN A 86 -1.00 33.01 -11.39
N LYS A 87 -0.30 34.13 -11.66
CA LYS A 87 0.67 34.77 -10.75
C LYS A 87 0.03 35.76 -9.75
N GLY A 88 -1.29 35.80 -9.65
CA GLY A 88 -2.02 36.64 -8.70
C GLY A 88 -2.07 36.05 -7.27
N VAL A 89 -2.30 36.91 -6.28
CA VAL A 89 -2.54 36.48 -4.88
C VAL A 89 -3.82 35.65 -4.83
N GLY A 90 -3.73 34.40 -4.35
CA GLY A 90 -4.87 33.51 -4.27
C GLY A 90 -5.27 32.84 -5.59
N GLY A 91 -4.31 32.63 -6.50
CA GLY A 91 -4.51 32.04 -7.84
C GLY A 91 -5.42 30.80 -7.92
N MET A 92 -5.85 30.48 -9.14
CA MET A 92 -6.81 29.38 -9.40
C MET A 92 -6.32 28.07 -8.80
N SER A 93 -7.22 27.42 -8.07
CA SER A 93 -7.00 26.07 -7.58
C SER A 93 -7.34 25.06 -8.67
N HIS A 94 -6.77 23.87 -8.56
CA HIS A 94 -7.16 22.75 -9.42
C HIS A 94 -8.68 22.54 -9.41
N HIS A 95 -9.25 22.18 -10.55
CA HIS A 95 -10.66 21.88 -10.69
C HIS A 95 -10.87 20.54 -11.38
N LEU A 96 -11.55 19.59 -10.74
CA LEU A 96 -11.73 18.24 -11.28
C LEU A 96 -10.39 17.55 -11.57
N THR A 97 -9.47 17.60 -10.59
CA THR A 97 -8.24 16.81 -10.61
C THR A 97 -8.41 15.60 -9.70
N LEU A 98 -8.13 14.39 -10.19
CA LEU A 98 -8.30 13.15 -9.47
C LEU A 98 -6.96 12.45 -9.27
N LEU A 99 -6.59 12.25 -8.00
CA LEU A 99 -5.31 11.68 -7.55
C LEU A 99 -5.53 10.32 -6.89
N ASP A 100 -4.55 9.42 -7.01
CA ASP A 100 -4.51 8.14 -6.30
C ASP A 100 -3.31 8.10 -5.35
N GLY A 101 -3.57 7.73 -4.10
CA GLY A 101 -2.58 7.86 -3.04
C GLY A 101 -2.84 7.00 -1.82
N GLU A 102 -1.97 7.18 -0.84
CA GLU A 102 -1.94 6.44 0.40
C GLU A 102 -1.67 7.40 1.56
N MET A 103 -2.58 7.42 2.53
CA MET A 103 -2.41 8.17 3.76
C MET A 103 -1.59 7.34 4.74
N ILE A 104 -0.45 7.89 5.16
CA ILE A 104 0.44 7.27 6.14
C ILE A 104 0.55 8.16 7.38
N ILE A 105 1.08 7.58 8.46
CA ILE A 105 1.46 8.30 9.66
C ILE A 105 2.97 8.18 9.83
N ASP A 106 3.68 9.29 9.65
CA ASP A 106 5.10 9.39 9.95
C ASP A 106 5.28 9.65 11.45
N THR A 107 6.19 8.91 12.09
CA THR A 107 6.66 9.18 13.46
C THR A 107 8.05 9.81 13.39
N LEU A 108 8.17 11.08 13.77
CA LEU A 108 9.44 11.80 13.73
C LEU A 108 10.43 11.20 14.74
N PRO A 109 11.68 10.87 14.34
CA PRO A 109 12.65 10.19 15.20
C PRO A 109 12.93 10.92 16.51
N ASP A 110 13.07 12.26 16.46
CA ASP A 110 13.55 13.05 17.60
C ASP A 110 12.45 13.39 18.60
N SER A 111 11.24 13.66 18.12
CA SER A 111 10.13 14.15 18.95
C SER A 111 9.06 13.09 19.25
N ARG A 112 9.12 11.93 18.57
CA ARG A 112 8.02 10.94 18.49
C ARG A 112 6.67 11.54 18.08
N LYS A 113 6.68 12.76 17.54
CA LYS A 113 5.48 13.42 17.05
C LYS A 113 5.01 12.68 15.79
N GLN A 114 3.73 12.34 15.79
CA GLN A 114 3.08 11.72 14.64
C GLN A 114 2.52 12.80 13.72
N GLU A 115 2.78 12.69 12.42
CA GLU A 115 2.23 13.58 11.39
C GLU A 115 1.64 12.75 10.24
N ARG A 116 0.43 13.13 9.79
CA ARG A 116 -0.18 12.48 8.63
C ARG A 116 0.42 13.00 7.33
N ARG A 117 0.66 12.10 6.39
CA ARG A 117 1.13 12.44 5.05
C ARG A 117 0.38 11.63 4.00
N TYR A 118 -0.15 12.33 3.01
CA TYR A 118 -0.72 11.73 1.81
C TYR A 118 0.36 11.59 0.74
N LEU A 119 0.71 10.34 0.44
CA LEU A 119 1.65 9.94 -0.60
C LEU A 119 0.88 9.71 -1.91
N ILE A 120 1.01 10.64 -2.85
CA ILE A 120 0.37 10.51 -4.17
C ILE A 120 1.29 9.69 -5.08
N TYR A 121 0.80 8.61 -5.65
CA TYR A 121 1.59 7.76 -6.55
C TYR A 121 1.10 7.76 -8.00
N ASP A 122 -0.15 8.16 -8.27
CA ASP A 122 -0.67 8.28 -9.64
C ASP A 122 -1.76 9.37 -9.74
N MET A 123 -2.16 9.72 -10.96
CA MET A 123 -3.17 10.73 -11.28
C MET A 123 -3.96 10.32 -12.52
N MET A 124 -5.29 10.44 -12.46
CA MET A 124 -6.19 9.96 -13.53
C MET A 124 -6.80 11.11 -14.34
N VAL A 125 -7.05 12.24 -13.68
CA VAL A 125 -7.64 13.43 -14.30
C VAL A 125 -6.86 14.64 -13.81
N LEU A 126 -6.50 15.54 -14.71
CA LEU A 126 -5.85 16.82 -14.39
C LEU A 126 -6.70 17.95 -14.96
N ASN A 127 -7.25 18.80 -14.09
CA ASN A 127 -8.05 19.95 -14.50
C ASN A 127 -9.15 19.64 -15.53
N ASN A 128 -10.01 18.66 -15.23
CA ASN A 128 -11.07 18.14 -16.11
C ASN A 128 -10.58 17.33 -17.34
N GLU A 129 -9.27 17.24 -17.58
CA GLU A 129 -8.72 16.45 -18.68
C GLU A 129 -8.34 15.03 -18.21
N PRO A 130 -8.95 13.96 -18.77
CA PRO A 130 -8.56 12.59 -18.46
C PRO A 130 -7.18 12.28 -19.05
N ILE A 131 -6.30 11.70 -18.22
CA ILE A 131 -4.92 11.36 -18.61
C ILE A 131 -4.62 9.87 -18.45
N ILE A 132 -5.63 9.05 -18.22
CA ILE A 132 -5.50 7.60 -17.96
C ILE A 132 -4.82 6.83 -19.10
N GLU A 133 -4.93 7.30 -20.34
CA GLU A 133 -4.31 6.65 -21.50
C GLU A 133 -2.82 6.97 -21.65
N ARG A 134 -2.33 8.02 -20.96
CA ARG A 134 -0.91 8.39 -21.01
C ARG A 134 -0.07 7.34 -20.30
N PRO A 135 1.17 7.09 -20.73
CA PRO A 135 2.13 6.27 -20.00
C PRO A 135 2.33 6.70 -18.54
N PHE A 136 2.55 5.76 -17.63
CA PHE A 136 2.78 6.05 -16.21
C PHE A 136 3.90 7.07 -15.97
N TYR A 137 5.03 6.98 -16.67
CA TYR A 137 6.13 7.92 -16.49
C TYR A 137 5.74 9.39 -16.78
N GLU A 138 4.82 9.61 -17.73
CA GLU A 138 4.26 10.94 -18.02
C GLU A 138 3.37 11.41 -16.89
N ARG A 139 2.41 10.56 -16.46
CA ARG A 139 1.49 10.90 -15.36
C ARG A 139 2.25 11.20 -14.07
N TRP A 140 3.30 10.44 -13.78
CA TRP A 140 4.17 10.63 -12.62
C TRP A 140 4.98 11.94 -12.69
N LYS A 141 5.48 12.30 -13.89
CA LYS A 141 6.15 13.60 -14.11
C LYS A 141 5.16 14.77 -14.02
N MET A 142 3.97 14.62 -14.58
CA MET A 142 2.89 15.61 -14.50
C MET A 142 2.46 15.82 -13.05
N LEU A 143 2.39 14.78 -12.24
CA LEU A 143 2.08 14.90 -10.81
C LEU A 143 3.08 15.80 -10.08
N GLU A 144 4.39 15.63 -10.33
CA GLU A 144 5.40 16.53 -9.76
C GLU A 144 5.20 17.97 -10.26
N LYS A 145 5.15 18.12 -11.59
CA LYS A 145 5.13 19.43 -12.25
C LYS A 145 3.85 20.21 -11.98
N GLU A 146 2.69 19.59 -12.03
CA GLU A 146 1.41 20.28 -12.02
C GLU A 146 0.75 20.32 -10.64
N VAL A 147 1.14 19.45 -9.70
CA VAL A 147 0.49 19.38 -8.37
C VAL A 147 1.46 19.72 -7.24
N ILE A 148 2.65 19.11 -7.23
CA ILE A 148 3.60 19.26 -6.12
C ILE A 148 4.37 20.57 -6.20
N GLU A 149 4.97 20.88 -7.35
CA GLU A 149 5.78 22.08 -7.50
C GLU A 149 4.98 23.38 -7.28
N PRO A 150 3.75 23.58 -7.83
CA PRO A 150 2.95 24.77 -7.56
C PRO A 150 2.63 24.95 -6.08
N ARG A 151 2.26 23.86 -5.41
CA ARG A 151 1.95 23.86 -3.98
C ARG A 151 3.18 24.24 -3.15
N ASN A 152 4.34 23.68 -3.48
CA ASN A 152 5.59 24.00 -2.80
C ASN A 152 6.03 25.46 -3.04
N TYR A 153 5.88 25.94 -4.27
CA TYR A 153 6.19 27.31 -4.66
C TYR A 153 5.32 28.32 -3.90
N GLU A 154 4.00 28.13 -3.90
CA GLU A 154 3.06 28.99 -3.18
C GLU A 154 3.33 28.95 -1.66
N ARG A 155 3.53 27.76 -1.10
CA ARG A 155 3.89 27.60 0.31
C ARG A 155 5.16 28.38 0.68
N HIS A 156 6.20 28.29 -0.14
CA HIS A 156 7.45 29.01 0.09
C HIS A 156 7.26 30.53 0.08
N ASN A 157 6.52 31.04 -0.91
CA ASN A 157 6.21 32.47 -1.03
C ASN A 157 5.39 32.99 0.15
N ILE A 158 4.41 32.21 0.62
CA ILE A 158 3.59 32.56 1.79
C ILE A 158 4.43 32.62 3.06
N TYR A 159 5.33 31.66 3.29
CA TYR A 159 6.20 31.65 4.47
C TYR A 159 7.20 32.82 4.50
N GLN A 160 7.61 33.32 3.33
CA GLN A 160 8.46 34.51 3.22
C GLN A 160 7.67 35.83 3.26
N GLY A 161 6.36 35.77 3.04
CA GLY A 161 5.47 36.93 3.03
C GLY A 161 5.20 37.47 4.43
N ARG A 162 5.03 38.79 4.54
CA ARG A 162 4.69 39.46 5.82
C ARG A 162 3.23 39.24 6.25
N ASN A 163 2.34 38.88 5.32
CA ASN A 163 0.92 38.65 5.59
C ASN A 163 0.42 37.38 4.84
N PRO A 164 0.45 36.20 5.48
CA PRO A 164 0.06 34.95 4.84
C PRO A 164 -1.47 34.88 4.69
N TYR A 165 -1.97 34.82 3.46
CA TYR A 165 -3.41 34.66 3.19
C TYR A 165 -3.91 33.22 3.36
N TYR A 166 -3.00 32.25 3.49
CA TYR A 166 -3.30 30.83 3.69
C TYR A 166 -2.26 30.19 4.63
N ARG A 167 -2.69 29.20 5.42
CA ARG A 167 -1.86 28.53 6.44
C ARG A 167 -1.72 27.04 6.15
N PHE A 168 -0.69 26.68 5.39
CA PHE A 168 -0.36 25.29 5.06
C PHE A 168 -0.05 24.42 6.29
N ASP A 169 0.33 25.04 7.42
CA ASP A 169 0.61 24.35 8.69
C ASP A 169 -0.66 23.92 9.44
N LEU A 170 -1.83 24.47 9.10
CA LEU A 170 -3.12 24.09 9.68
C LEU A 170 -3.84 23.00 8.87
N GLU A 171 -3.25 22.55 7.76
CA GLU A 171 -3.84 21.49 6.95
C GLU A 171 -3.83 20.15 7.70
N PRO A 172 -4.86 19.30 7.47
CA PRO A 172 -5.03 18.05 8.22
C PRO A 172 -3.90 17.04 7.99
N PHE A 173 -3.17 17.15 6.87
CA PHE A 173 -2.04 16.30 6.52
C PHE A 173 -1.13 16.98 5.49
N ARG A 174 0.13 16.54 5.44
CA ARG A 174 1.08 16.98 4.40
C ARG A 174 0.88 16.20 3.12
N VAL A 175 1.20 16.81 1.98
CA VAL A 175 1.15 16.15 0.67
C VAL A 175 2.56 15.93 0.15
N ARG A 176 2.82 14.75 -0.43
CA ARG A 176 4.09 14.42 -1.09
C ARG A 176 3.85 13.47 -2.26
N ARG A 177 4.57 13.64 -3.37
CA ARG A 177 4.63 12.61 -4.42
C ARG A 177 5.48 11.44 -3.95
N LYS A 178 4.98 10.22 -4.18
CA LYS A 178 5.69 8.98 -3.90
C LYS A 178 6.82 8.80 -4.91
N ASP A 179 8.00 8.52 -4.40
CA ASP A 179 9.19 8.31 -5.22
C ASP A 179 9.20 6.90 -5.79
N PHE A 180 9.71 6.79 -7.03
CA PHE A 180 9.84 5.56 -7.79
C PHE A 180 11.27 5.50 -8.32
N TRP A 181 11.83 4.29 -8.35
CA TRP A 181 13.19 4.05 -8.80
C TRP A 181 13.21 2.96 -9.87
N LEU A 182 14.23 2.97 -10.70
CA LEU A 182 14.48 1.88 -11.64
C LEU A 182 14.70 0.56 -10.89
N LEU A 183 14.38 -0.56 -11.53
CA LEU A 183 14.57 -1.90 -10.95
C LEU A 183 16.00 -2.11 -10.41
N SER A 184 17.01 -1.62 -11.11
CA SER A 184 18.42 -1.67 -10.67
C SER A 184 18.69 -1.12 -9.27
N THR A 185 17.81 -0.26 -8.76
CA THR A 185 17.96 0.41 -7.45
C THR A 185 17.23 -0.35 -6.34
N VAL A 186 16.48 -1.42 -6.64
CA VAL A 186 15.67 -2.18 -5.68
C VAL A 186 16.49 -2.64 -4.47
N ASN A 187 17.73 -3.10 -4.65
CA ASN A 187 18.62 -3.50 -3.55
C ASN A 187 18.82 -2.34 -2.55
N LYS A 188 19.08 -1.12 -3.05
CA LYS A 188 19.27 0.08 -2.23
C LYS A 188 17.95 0.51 -1.58
N VAL A 189 16.83 0.39 -2.31
CA VAL A 189 15.51 0.70 -1.75
C VAL A 189 15.23 -0.20 -0.53
N LEU A 190 15.46 -1.51 -0.67
CA LEU A 190 15.20 -2.49 0.39
C LEU A 190 16.18 -2.37 1.58
N LYS A 191 17.47 -2.14 1.34
CA LYS A 191 18.50 -2.16 2.39
C LYS A 191 18.81 -0.81 3.02
N GLU A 192 18.58 0.29 2.30
CA GLU A 192 18.97 1.62 2.74
C GLU A 192 17.80 2.58 2.90
N PHE A 193 16.82 2.57 1.99
CA PHE A 193 15.72 3.54 2.01
C PHE A 193 14.61 3.12 2.98
N ILE A 194 14.06 1.91 2.82
CA ILE A 194 12.95 1.41 3.65
C ILE A 194 13.29 1.43 5.15
N PRO A 195 14.48 0.98 5.60
CA PRO A 195 14.83 1.03 7.02
C PRO A 195 14.95 2.45 7.60
N LYS A 196 15.07 3.49 6.76
CA LYS A 196 15.15 4.90 7.16
C LYS A 196 13.78 5.60 7.13
N LEU A 197 12.71 4.91 6.74
CA LEU A 197 11.37 5.50 6.71
C LEU A 197 10.87 5.75 8.14
N SER A 198 10.12 6.84 8.29
CA SER A 198 9.41 7.19 9.52
C SER A 198 8.03 6.52 9.64
N HIS A 199 7.70 5.60 8.73
CA HIS A 199 6.46 4.84 8.68
C HIS A 199 6.75 3.41 8.22
N GLU A 200 5.80 2.51 8.48
CA GLU A 200 5.95 1.09 8.15
C GLU A 200 5.80 0.83 6.64
N ALA A 201 6.54 -0.17 6.17
CA ALA A 201 6.48 -0.63 4.79
C ALA A 201 6.66 -2.15 4.76
N ASP A 202 5.79 -2.86 4.03
CA ASP A 202 5.71 -4.32 4.06
C ASP A 202 6.22 -4.99 2.76
N GLY A 203 6.78 -4.21 1.84
CA GLY A 203 7.40 -4.73 0.63
C GLY A 203 7.56 -3.70 -0.49
N LEU A 204 7.28 -4.12 -1.73
CA LEU A 204 7.47 -3.32 -2.94
C LEU A 204 6.23 -3.34 -3.83
N ILE A 205 6.05 -2.26 -4.59
CA ILE A 205 5.14 -2.17 -5.72
C ILE A 205 5.98 -1.98 -6.98
N PHE A 206 5.66 -2.74 -8.02
CA PHE A 206 6.25 -2.61 -9.34
C PHE A 206 5.20 -2.08 -10.31
N GLN A 207 5.48 -0.93 -10.91
CA GLN A 207 4.62 -0.23 -11.85
C GLN A 207 5.29 -0.20 -13.22
N GLY A 208 4.61 -0.66 -14.27
CA GLY A 208 5.17 -0.58 -15.62
C GLY A 208 5.35 0.86 -16.05
N TRP A 209 6.48 1.15 -16.68
CA TRP A 209 6.89 2.48 -17.09
C TRP A 209 5.94 3.10 -18.12
N ASP A 210 5.47 2.28 -19.06
CA ASP A 210 4.57 2.64 -20.15
C ASP A 210 3.10 2.28 -19.90
N ASP A 211 2.75 1.75 -18.73
CA ASP A 211 1.39 1.29 -18.45
C ASP A 211 0.39 2.47 -18.43
N PRO A 212 -0.75 2.38 -19.14
CA PRO A 212 -1.89 3.26 -18.90
C PRO A 212 -2.47 2.98 -17.51
N TYR A 213 -3.27 3.91 -16.99
CA TYR A 213 -3.99 3.68 -15.75
C TYR A 213 -5.14 2.70 -15.99
N VAL A 214 -5.07 1.51 -15.38
CA VAL A 214 -6.11 0.48 -15.50
C VAL A 214 -6.97 0.47 -14.22
N PRO A 215 -8.27 0.83 -14.30
CA PRO A 215 -9.16 0.73 -13.16
C PRO A 215 -9.31 -0.72 -12.68
N ARG A 216 -9.45 -0.91 -11.36
CA ARG A 216 -9.57 -2.23 -10.72
C ARG A 216 -8.33 -3.10 -10.98
N THR A 217 -8.49 -4.43 -11.04
CA THR A 217 -7.36 -5.37 -11.17
C THR A 217 -6.50 -5.05 -12.40
N HIS A 218 -5.21 -4.85 -12.16
CA HIS A 218 -4.23 -4.59 -13.21
C HIS A 218 -3.12 -5.64 -13.14
N GLU A 219 -3.09 -6.54 -14.13
CA GLU A 219 -2.12 -7.64 -14.21
C GLU A 219 -0.67 -7.17 -14.41
N GLY A 220 -0.47 -5.94 -14.91
CA GLY A 220 0.84 -5.30 -15.05
C GLY A 220 1.33 -4.63 -13.77
N LEU A 221 0.45 -4.32 -12.82
CA LEU A 221 0.79 -3.68 -11.56
C LEU A 221 1.03 -4.76 -10.49
N LEU A 222 2.28 -4.93 -10.07
CA LEU A 222 2.67 -6.05 -9.22
C LEU A 222 2.95 -5.58 -7.79
N LYS A 223 2.57 -6.40 -6.81
CA LYS A 223 2.96 -6.23 -5.40
C LYS A 223 3.81 -7.40 -4.92
N TRP A 224 4.88 -7.09 -4.23
CA TRP A 224 5.68 -8.05 -3.48
C TRP A 224 5.69 -7.67 -2.01
N LYS A 225 5.69 -8.68 -1.14
CA LYS A 225 5.79 -8.52 0.31
C LYS A 225 6.92 -9.38 0.85
N TYR A 226 7.58 -8.90 1.90
CA TYR A 226 8.57 -9.71 2.61
C TYR A 226 7.97 -11.06 3.00
N ALA A 227 8.73 -12.14 2.81
CA ALA A 227 8.28 -13.51 3.09
C ALA A 227 7.74 -13.63 4.52
N GLN A 228 8.46 -13.08 5.49
CA GLN A 228 8.08 -13.08 6.91
C GLN A 228 6.81 -12.27 7.24
N LEU A 229 6.40 -11.35 6.36
CA LEU A 229 5.14 -10.58 6.50
C LEU A 229 3.98 -11.22 5.73
N ASN A 230 4.20 -12.37 5.07
CA ASN A 230 3.10 -13.17 4.57
C ASN A 230 2.65 -14.11 5.68
N SER A 231 1.53 -13.74 6.28
CA SER A 231 0.91 -14.50 7.35
C SER A 231 -0.35 -15.22 6.89
N VAL A 232 -0.68 -16.27 7.63
CA VAL A 232 -1.94 -17.00 7.52
C VAL A 232 -2.53 -17.09 8.92
N ASP A 233 -3.81 -16.77 9.04
CA ASP A 233 -4.56 -16.91 10.27
C ASP A 233 -5.11 -18.34 10.34
N PHE A 234 -4.57 -19.15 11.25
CA PHE A 234 -5.01 -20.51 11.52
C PHE A 234 -5.85 -20.56 12.78
N LEU A 235 -6.79 -21.49 12.85
CA LEU A 235 -7.34 -21.92 14.12
C LEU A 235 -6.39 -22.96 14.71
N PHE A 236 -5.88 -22.71 15.91
CA PHE A 236 -4.97 -23.62 16.60
C PHE A 236 -5.73 -24.42 17.65
N GLU A 237 -5.57 -25.74 17.65
CA GLU A 237 -6.13 -26.62 18.67
C GLU A 237 -5.08 -27.64 19.10
N ILE A 238 -5.15 -28.05 20.36
CA ILE A 238 -4.42 -29.23 20.84
C ILE A 238 -5.38 -30.40 20.85
N GLY A 239 -5.03 -31.44 20.08
CA GLY A 239 -5.80 -32.68 19.98
C GLY A 239 -5.80 -33.47 21.28
N SER A 240 -6.68 -34.47 21.37
CA SER A 240 -6.78 -35.37 22.53
C SER A 240 -5.50 -36.20 22.79
N ASP A 241 -4.64 -36.30 21.78
CA ASP A 241 -3.33 -36.94 21.82
C ASP A 241 -2.18 -35.95 22.16
N ASP A 242 -2.53 -34.77 22.65
CA ASP A 242 -1.63 -33.66 22.98
C ASP A 242 -0.83 -33.14 21.76
N ARG A 243 -1.34 -33.40 20.55
CA ARG A 243 -0.72 -32.92 19.31
C ARG A 243 -1.29 -31.57 18.89
N GLU A 244 -0.39 -30.69 18.51
CA GLU A 244 -0.71 -29.39 17.92
C GLU A 244 -1.31 -29.56 16.52
N GLN A 245 -2.43 -28.87 16.27
CA GLN A 245 -3.16 -28.95 15.02
C GLN A 245 -3.52 -27.55 14.52
N LEU A 246 -3.24 -27.31 13.24
CA LEU A 246 -3.59 -26.07 12.54
C LEU A 246 -4.76 -26.32 11.60
N PHE A 247 -5.77 -25.46 11.67
CA PHE A 247 -6.97 -25.55 10.85
C PHE A 247 -7.20 -24.30 10.00
N LEU A 248 -7.65 -24.53 8.77
CA LEU A 248 -8.18 -23.52 7.87
C LEU A 248 -9.67 -23.73 7.62
N HIS A 249 -10.30 -22.76 6.96
CA HIS A 249 -11.68 -22.88 6.53
C HIS A 249 -11.75 -23.41 5.09
N GLU A 250 -12.55 -24.45 4.83
CA GLU A 250 -12.88 -24.92 3.49
C GLU A 250 -14.37 -25.24 3.42
N ARG A 251 -15.13 -24.47 2.62
CA ARG A 251 -16.57 -24.70 2.36
C ARG A 251 -17.43 -24.84 3.63
N GLY A 252 -17.24 -23.96 4.62
CA GLY A 252 -18.05 -23.98 5.84
C GLY A 252 -17.55 -24.95 6.92
N ARG A 253 -16.43 -25.64 6.70
CA ARG A 253 -15.87 -26.64 7.63
C ARG A 253 -14.43 -26.35 7.98
N LYS A 254 -14.01 -26.79 9.17
CA LYS A 254 -12.60 -26.81 9.58
C LYS A 254 -11.86 -27.86 8.74
N LYS A 255 -10.74 -27.47 8.15
CA LYS A 255 -9.84 -28.34 7.38
C LYS A 255 -8.49 -28.41 8.09
N LEU A 256 -8.13 -29.60 8.56
CA LEU A 256 -6.85 -29.86 9.18
C LEU A 256 -5.71 -29.71 8.16
N MET A 257 -4.65 -29.03 8.58
CA MET A 257 -3.41 -28.88 7.84
C MET A 257 -2.43 -29.96 8.26
N GLU A 258 -2.61 -31.17 7.73
CA GLU A 258 -1.78 -32.32 8.05
C GLU A 258 -0.28 -32.02 7.88
N GLY A 259 0.52 -32.42 8.88
CA GLY A 259 1.97 -32.23 8.89
C GLY A 259 2.44 -30.78 9.13
N ASN A 260 1.55 -29.84 9.44
CA ASN A 260 1.92 -28.47 9.78
C ASN A 260 1.75 -28.24 11.29
N THR A 261 2.79 -27.72 11.94
CA THR A 261 2.78 -27.27 13.34
C THR A 261 3.22 -25.81 13.44
N ALA A 262 2.98 -25.17 14.59
CA ALA A 262 3.36 -23.79 14.85
C ALA A 262 4.37 -23.72 16.01
N GLU A 263 5.49 -23.06 15.78
CA GLU A 263 6.51 -22.78 16.79
C GLU A 263 6.19 -21.44 17.48
N PHE A 264 6.07 -21.47 18.81
CA PHE A 264 5.85 -20.29 19.64
C PHE A 264 7.20 -19.76 20.13
N ARG A 265 7.76 -18.78 19.41
CA ARG A 265 9.05 -18.15 19.75
C ARG A 265 8.81 -16.94 20.64
N GLU A 266 9.64 -16.76 21.66
CA GLU A 266 9.62 -15.58 22.55
C GLU A 266 8.29 -15.36 23.29
N VAL A 267 7.49 -16.42 23.44
CA VAL A 267 6.23 -16.43 24.18
C VAL A 267 6.43 -17.24 25.47
N SER A 268 6.07 -16.67 26.62
CA SER A 268 6.14 -17.35 27.91
C SER A 268 5.00 -18.34 28.16
N ASP A 269 3.84 -18.08 27.55
CA ASP A 269 2.65 -18.91 27.70
C ASP A 269 2.81 -20.25 26.96
N PRO A 270 2.34 -21.37 27.54
CA PRO A 270 2.40 -22.67 26.89
C PRO A 270 1.46 -22.73 25.66
N PRO A 271 1.76 -23.57 24.65
CA PRO A 271 0.91 -23.76 23.47
C PRO A 271 -0.57 -24.01 23.81
N SER A 272 -0.85 -24.73 24.91
CA SER A 272 -2.21 -25.02 25.37
C SER A 272 -3.06 -23.79 25.67
N SER A 273 -2.44 -22.67 26.04
CA SER A 273 -3.13 -21.39 26.26
C SER A 273 -3.68 -20.76 24.97
N PHE A 274 -3.20 -21.22 23.80
CA PHE A 274 -3.63 -20.77 22.48
C PHE A 274 -4.68 -21.68 21.85
N SER A 275 -4.96 -22.86 22.44
CA SER A 275 -5.94 -23.81 21.93
C SER A 275 -7.33 -23.18 21.83
N GLY A 276 -7.99 -23.37 20.68
CA GLY A 276 -9.29 -22.78 20.35
C GLY A 276 -9.24 -21.34 19.85
N LYS A 277 -8.05 -20.71 19.77
CA LYS A 277 -7.90 -19.33 19.28
C LYS A 277 -7.45 -19.30 17.83
N ILE A 278 -7.75 -18.19 17.16
CA ILE A 278 -7.17 -17.89 15.85
C ILE A 278 -5.83 -17.21 16.09
N ILE A 279 -4.78 -17.81 15.54
CA ILE A 279 -3.41 -17.31 15.60
C ILE A 279 -2.94 -16.92 14.21
N GLU A 280 -2.24 -15.80 14.11
CA GLU A 280 -1.54 -15.37 12.91
C GLU A 280 -0.15 -15.99 12.91
N CYS A 281 0.20 -16.71 11.84
CA CYS A 281 1.51 -17.34 11.70
C CYS A 281 2.17 -16.93 10.39
N SER A 282 3.50 -16.77 10.40
CA SER A 282 4.33 -16.62 9.20
C SER A 282 5.14 -17.90 8.94
N TRP A 283 5.52 -18.14 7.70
CA TRP A 283 6.32 -19.32 7.34
C TRP A 283 7.81 -19.03 7.44
N ASP A 284 8.55 -19.86 8.17
CA ASP A 284 10.01 -19.86 8.20
C ASP A 284 10.53 -20.89 7.17
N PRO A 285 11.08 -20.44 6.02
CA PRO A 285 11.53 -21.35 4.96
C PRO A 285 12.78 -22.14 5.36
N ASP A 286 13.61 -21.63 6.27
CA ASP A 286 14.87 -22.28 6.66
C ASP A 286 14.61 -23.48 7.57
N ARG A 287 13.67 -23.34 8.51
CA ARG A 287 13.27 -24.43 9.42
C ARG A 287 12.08 -25.25 8.93
N GLN A 288 11.44 -24.80 7.86
CA GLN A 288 10.21 -25.36 7.34
C GLN A 288 9.11 -25.51 8.41
N VAL A 289 8.84 -24.44 9.15
CA VAL A 289 7.83 -24.42 10.22
C VAL A 289 7.02 -23.12 10.19
N TRP A 290 5.78 -23.16 10.67
CA TRP A 290 5.02 -21.94 10.94
C TRP A 290 5.48 -21.32 12.25
N VAL A 291 5.65 -20.01 12.28
CA VAL A 291 6.05 -19.25 13.46
C VAL A 291 4.88 -18.41 13.91
N TYR A 292 4.49 -18.57 15.17
CA TYR A 292 3.45 -17.76 15.80
C TYR A 292 3.85 -16.27 15.82
N MET A 293 2.90 -15.40 15.46
CA MET A 293 3.07 -13.95 15.53
C MET A 293 2.19 -13.33 16.62
N ARG A 294 0.87 -13.56 16.56
CA ARG A 294 -0.10 -12.99 17.51
C ARG A 294 -1.44 -13.74 17.51
N ILE A 295 -2.25 -13.51 18.54
CA ILE A 295 -3.67 -13.89 18.55
C ILE A 295 -4.49 -12.85 17.76
N ARG A 296 -5.42 -13.33 16.95
CA ARG A 296 -6.37 -12.52 16.16
C ARG A 296 -7.73 -12.46 16.83
N THR A 297 -7.85 -11.63 17.86
CA THR A 297 -9.13 -11.42 18.58
C THR A 297 -10.19 -10.70 17.73
N ASP A 298 -9.76 -10.03 16.65
CA ASP A 298 -10.62 -9.37 15.67
C ASP A 298 -11.30 -10.35 14.69
N LYS A 299 -10.89 -11.63 14.69
CA LYS A 299 -11.39 -12.64 13.78
C LYS A 299 -12.19 -13.72 14.50
N SER A 300 -13.30 -14.10 13.89
CA SER A 300 -14.14 -15.22 14.32
C SER A 300 -13.88 -16.51 13.52
N THR A 301 -13.22 -16.41 12.35
CA THR A 301 -12.89 -17.56 11.50
C THR A 301 -11.44 -17.49 10.97
N PRO A 302 -10.73 -18.63 10.84
CA PRO A 302 -9.43 -18.67 10.19
C PRO A 302 -9.54 -18.37 8.68
N ASN A 303 -8.40 -18.21 8.00
CA ASN A 303 -8.39 -17.99 6.57
C ASN A 303 -9.02 -19.14 5.78
N ASP A 304 -9.64 -18.81 4.64
CA ASP A 304 -10.10 -19.80 3.67
C ASP A 304 -8.90 -20.49 2.99
N ILE A 305 -9.02 -21.78 2.72
CA ILE A 305 -7.97 -22.59 2.08
C ILE A 305 -7.57 -22.03 0.71
N ASN A 306 -8.45 -21.31 0.00
CA ASN A 306 -8.08 -20.65 -1.25
C ASN A 306 -7.15 -19.46 -1.01
N THR A 307 -7.23 -18.81 0.15
CA THR A 307 -6.25 -17.78 0.57
C THR A 307 -4.88 -18.42 0.80
N TYR A 308 -4.87 -19.58 1.47
CA TYR A 308 -3.68 -20.40 1.64
C TYR A 308 -3.13 -20.91 0.30
N ARG A 309 -3.97 -21.44 -0.59
CA ARG A 309 -3.58 -21.95 -1.91
C ARG A 309 -3.10 -20.84 -2.86
N LYS A 310 -3.69 -19.64 -2.82
CA LYS A 310 -3.19 -18.47 -3.55
C LYS A 310 -1.80 -18.01 -3.09
N ASN A 311 -1.40 -18.38 -1.88
CA ASN A 311 -0.03 -18.19 -1.39
C ASN A 311 0.87 -19.42 -1.69
N LYS A 312 0.34 -20.49 -2.29
CA LYS A 312 0.98 -21.80 -2.56
C LYS A 312 1.06 -22.03 -4.07
N ASP A 313 2.03 -21.43 -4.75
CA ASP A 313 2.26 -21.65 -6.19
C ASP A 313 2.62 -23.13 -6.46
N GLY A 314 1.65 -23.90 -6.94
CA GLY A 314 1.81 -25.03 -7.87
C GLY A 314 2.63 -26.28 -7.47
N GLN A 315 3.34 -26.32 -6.33
CA GLN A 315 4.09 -27.50 -5.88
C GLN A 315 3.69 -27.92 -4.46
N GLN A 316 3.85 -29.22 -4.15
CA GLN A 316 3.65 -29.79 -2.83
C GLN A 316 4.66 -29.19 -1.84
N GLY A 317 4.36 -28.01 -1.31
CA GLY A 317 5.15 -27.33 -0.29
C GLY A 317 4.36 -26.12 0.26
N PRO A 318 4.55 -25.72 1.53
CA PRO A 318 3.74 -24.71 2.23
C PRO A 318 3.76 -23.32 1.56
N PRO A 319 2.79 -22.44 1.89
CA PRO A 319 2.49 -21.20 1.18
C PRO A 319 3.44 -20.08 1.57
N ALA A 320 4.65 -20.10 1.04
CA ALA A 320 5.54 -18.94 1.11
C ALA A 320 6.73 -19.01 0.14
N TYR A 321 6.63 -19.66 -1.01
CA TYR A 321 7.59 -19.39 -2.08
C TYR A 321 7.21 -18.09 -2.83
N LYS A 322 6.92 -17.02 -2.08
CA LYS A 322 7.04 -15.67 -2.61
C LYS A 322 8.53 -15.34 -2.60
N PHE A 323 9.03 -14.85 -3.72
CA PHE A 323 10.45 -14.56 -3.91
C PHE A 323 11.09 -13.94 -2.66
N SER A 324 12.19 -14.52 -2.21
CA SER A 324 13.02 -13.96 -1.15
C SER A 324 13.52 -12.57 -1.55
N THR A 325 13.92 -11.77 -0.57
CA THR A 325 14.58 -10.48 -0.80
C THR A 325 15.75 -10.62 -1.78
N THR A 326 16.53 -11.70 -1.66
CA THR A 326 17.65 -12.01 -2.55
C THR A 326 17.18 -12.27 -3.97
N GLU A 327 16.20 -13.15 -4.17
CA GLU A 327 15.65 -13.46 -5.50
C GLU A 327 15.09 -12.21 -6.19
N VAL A 328 14.29 -11.40 -5.49
CA VAL A 328 13.75 -10.15 -6.06
C VAL A 328 14.87 -9.20 -6.47
N THR A 329 15.93 -9.11 -5.65
CA THR A 329 17.08 -8.28 -5.94
C THR A 329 17.89 -8.81 -7.13
N ASP A 330 18.08 -10.12 -7.23
CA ASP A 330 18.80 -10.77 -8.33
C ASP A 330 18.07 -10.61 -9.66
N ILE A 331 16.73 -10.74 -9.64
CA ILE A 331 15.89 -10.48 -10.80
C ILE A 331 16.05 -9.03 -11.26
N ALA A 332 15.99 -8.09 -10.33
CA ALA A 332 16.15 -6.67 -10.59
C ALA A 332 17.54 -6.32 -11.14
N ASN A 333 18.59 -7.01 -10.65
CA ASN A 333 19.97 -6.83 -11.10
C ASN A 333 20.26 -7.51 -12.45
N TRP A 334 19.63 -8.66 -12.74
CA TRP A 334 19.84 -9.39 -14.00
C TRP A 334 19.53 -8.55 -15.24
N LEU A 335 18.58 -7.61 -15.12
CA LEU A 335 18.23 -6.64 -16.16
C LEU A 335 19.39 -5.70 -16.53
N LEU A 336 20.32 -5.43 -15.60
CA LEU A 336 21.53 -4.66 -15.89
C LEU A 336 22.50 -5.46 -16.78
N CYS A 337 22.69 -6.75 -16.47
CA CYS A 337 23.66 -7.60 -17.17
C CYS A 337 23.20 -8.04 -18.57
N SER A 338 21.89 -8.23 -18.76
CA SER A 338 21.32 -8.72 -20.02
C SER A 338 21.10 -7.62 -21.06
N ARG A 339 20.94 -6.35 -20.66
CA ARG A 339 20.74 -5.20 -21.56
C ARG A 339 22.02 -4.41 -21.87
N SER A 340 23.15 -4.80 -21.28
CA SER A 340 24.47 -4.25 -21.57
C SER A 340 25.23 -5.04 -22.65
N ARG A 341 24.56 -5.94 -23.37
CA ARG A 341 25.11 -6.73 -24.49
C ARG A 341 24.39 -6.41 -25.78
#